data_AF-A0A7S3NGY4-F1
#
_entry.id   AF-A0A7S3NGY4-F1
#
_cell.length_a   1.000
_cell.length_b   1.000
_cell.length_c   1.000
_cell.angle_alpha   90.00
_cell.angle_beta   90.00
_cell.angle_gamma   90.00
#
_symmetry.space_group_name_H-M   'P 1'
#
loop_
_entity.id
_entity.type
_entity.pdbx_description
1 polymer ?
#
loop_
_entity_poly.entity_id
_entity_poly.type
_entity_poly.pdbx_seq_one_letter_code
_entity_poly.pdbx_strand_id
1 'polypeptide(L)'
;MKELEFAGDANMHKWILSSCHLLKDPDEWASTLGFFKNKKEAAKNFYLHQTKSIHEGLTKKLNKEQNKKAVLLFKNILGFTGDKSVPYPHMCGTEILLVGISHPDLRDEIYAQILKQLLNNKVDVSRLRLQKLLIMALQC
;
A
#
# COMPACT_ATOMS: atom_id res chain seq x y z
N MET A 1 1.53 32.10 12.81
CA MET A 1 1.84 30.68 12.55
C MET A 1 0.64 29.91 13.08
N LYS A 2 -0.36 29.63 12.23
CA LYS A 2 -1.59 28.97 12.66
C LYS A 2 -1.27 27.49 12.86
N GLU A 3 -1.53 27.00 14.07
CA GLU A 3 -1.50 25.57 14.37
C GLU A 3 -2.39 24.84 13.36
N LEU A 4 -1.82 23.86 12.67
CA LEU A 4 -2.58 22.93 11.87
C LEU A 4 -3.40 22.08 12.83
N GLU A 5 -4.68 22.42 12.98
CA GLU A 5 -5.68 21.58 13.64
C GLU A 5 -5.84 20.27 12.85
N PHE A 6 -5.02 19.26 13.19
CA PHE A 6 -5.08 17.91 12.63
C PHE A 6 -6.15 17.01 13.29
N ALA A 7 -7.09 17.60 14.03
CA ALA A 7 -8.09 16.86 14.79
C ALA A 7 -9.46 16.93 14.08
N GLY A 8 -9.87 15.82 13.47
CA GLY A 8 -11.31 15.50 13.41
C GLY A 8 -11.95 15.25 12.05
N ASP A 9 -11.25 15.31 10.92
CA ASP A 9 -11.91 14.97 9.64
C ASP A 9 -11.72 13.48 9.32
N ALA A 10 -12.81 12.70 9.39
CA ALA A 10 -12.86 11.31 8.94
C ALA A 10 -12.39 11.14 7.47
N ASN A 11 -12.33 12.23 6.70
CA ASN A 11 -11.85 12.26 5.32
C ASN A 11 -10.38 12.65 5.15
N MET A 12 -9.68 13.06 6.22
CA MET A 12 -8.26 13.45 6.15
C MET A 12 -7.39 12.33 5.57
N HIS A 13 -7.69 11.09 5.96
CA HIS A 13 -6.99 9.89 5.46
C HIS A 13 -7.16 9.70 3.95
N LYS A 14 -8.37 9.96 3.42
CA LYS A 14 -8.64 9.91 1.99
C LYS A 14 -7.90 11.03 1.27
N TRP A 15 -7.88 12.23 1.85
CA TRP A 15 -7.24 13.42 1.29
C TRP A 15 -5.72 13.26 1.12
N ILE A 16 -5.04 12.63 2.10
CA ILE A 16 -3.58 12.45 2.07
C ILE A 16 -3.13 11.68 0.82
N LEU A 17 -3.74 10.51 0.55
CA LEU A 17 -3.37 9.74 -0.64
C LEU A 17 -3.98 10.29 -1.92
N SER A 18 -5.18 10.86 -1.90
CA SER A 18 -5.75 11.46 -3.11
C SER A 18 -4.93 12.66 -3.62
N SER A 19 -4.17 13.31 -2.75
CA SER A 19 -3.26 14.40 -3.12
C SER A 19 -1.93 13.91 -3.71
N CYS A 20 -1.65 12.60 -3.63
CA CYS A 20 -0.40 12.04 -4.15
C CYS A 20 -0.46 11.87 -5.67
N HIS A 21 0.22 12.77 -6.40
CA HIS A 21 0.27 12.78 -7.87
C HIS A 21 0.93 11.52 -8.47
N LEU A 22 1.69 10.77 -7.68
CA LEU A 22 2.34 9.52 -8.09
C LEU A 22 1.35 8.36 -8.23
N LEU A 23 0.20 8.41 -7.55
CA LEU A 23 -0.80 7.35 -7.63
C LEU A 23 -1.59 7.42 -8.93
N LYS A 24 -1.99 6.25 -9.42
CA LYS A 24 -2.96 6.09 -10.50
C LYS A 24 -4.33 6.60 -10.06
N ASP A 25 -5.15 6.94 -11.06
CA ASP A 25 -6.55 7.19 -10.82
C ASP A 25 -7.25 5.88 -10.37
N PRO A 26 -8.08 5.89 -9.32
CA PRO A 26 -8.74 4.68 -8.82
C PRO A 26 -9.65 4.00 -9.83
N ASP A 27 -10.37 4.77 -10.66
CA ASP A 27 -11.30 4.24 -11.64
C ASP A 27 -10.54 3.67 -12.84
N GLU A 28 -9.47 4.35 -13.29
CA GLU A 28 -8.55 3.82 -14.30
C GLU A 28 -7.88 2.53 -13.83
N TRP A 29 -7.34 2.51 -12.60
CA TRP A 29 -6.71 1.33 -12.01
C TRP A 29 -7.69 0.16 -11.83
N ALA A 30 -8.94 0.44 -11.45
CA ALA A 30 -9.97 -0.60 -11.37
C ALA A 30 -10.43 -1.08 -12.76
N SER A 31 -10.29 -0.26 -13.80
CA SER A 31 -10.67 -0.62 -15.16
C SER A 31 -9.85 -1.78 -15.72
N THR A 32 -8.58 -1.91 -15.29
CA THR A 32 -7.64 -2.96 -15.72
C THR A 32 -7.97 -4.34 -15.12
N LEU A 33 -8.90 -4.41 -14.18
CA LEU A 33 -9.43 -5.67 -13.67
C LEU A 33 -10.15 -6.45 -14.76
N GLY A 34 -9.93 -7.77 -14.77
CA GLY A 34 -10.65 -8.69 -15.65
C GLY A 34 -12.17 -8.59 -15.50
N PHE A 35 -12.89 -8.91 -16.59
CA PHE A 35 -14.33 -8.68 -16.77
C PHE A 35 -15.23 -9.21 -15.64
N PHE A 36 -14.81 -10.23 -14.88
CA PHE A 36 -15.59 -10.86 -13.82
C PHE A 36 -15.38 -10.27 -12.42
N LYS A 37 -14.56 -9.21 -12.26
CA LYS A 37 -14.26 -8.62 -10.94
C LYS A 37 -15.05 -7.33 -10.69
N ASN A 38 -15.36 -7.09 -9.42
CA ASN A 38 -16.09 -5.89 -8.99
C ASN A 38 -15.20 -4.63 -9.03
N LYS A 39 -15.24 -3.92 -10.16
CA LYS A 39 -14.44 -2.70 -10.39
C LYS A 39 -14.76 -1.57 -9.42
N LYS A 40 -16.05 -1.37 -9.08
CA LYS A 40 -16.50 -0.33 -8.14
C LYS A 40 -15.97 -0.56 -6.72
N GLU A 41 -15.98 -1.81 -6.26
CA GLU A 41 -15.41 -2.19 -4.95
C GLU A 41 -13.89 -1.96 -4.95
N ALA A 42 -13.20 -2.29 -6.03
CA ALA A 42 -11.76 -2.11 -6.14
C ALA A 42 -11.36 -0.62 -6.12
N ALA A 43 -12.04 0.24 -6.89
CA ALA A 43 -11.80 1.69 -6.89
C ALA A 43 -12.04 2.29 -5.50
N LYS A 44 -13.14 1.91 -4.83
CA LYS A 44 -13.43 2.35 -3.45
C LYS A 44 -12.32 1.95 -2.47
N ASN A 45 -11.82 0.72 -2.61
CA ASN A 45 -10.79 0.21 -1.72
C ASN A 45 -9.39 0.72 -2.08
N PHE A 46 -9.19 1.42 -3.21
CA PHE A 46 -7.86 1.84 -3.68
C PHE A 46 -7.03 2.57 -2.61
N TYR A 47 -7.65 3.47 -1.84
CA TYR A 47 -6.98 4.23 -0.77
C TYR A 47 -7.07 3.59 0.63
N LEU A 48 -7.84 2.51 0.79
CA LEU A 48 -8.18 1.96 2.09
C LEU A 48 -7.43 0.65 2.35
N HIS A 49 -7.25 0.34 3.63
CA HIS A 49 -6.80 -0.97 4.08
C HIS A 49 -7.69 -2.09 3.49
N GLN A 50 -7.05 -3.14 2.99
CA GLN A 50 -7.71 -4.33 2.49
C GLN A 50 -6.89 -5.58 2.80
N THR A 51 -7.55 -6.72 2.93
CA THR A 51 -6.91 -8.03 3.15
C THR A 51 -6.77 -8.85 1.87
N LYS A 52 -7.44 -8.43 0.78
CA LYS A 52 -7.33 -9.02 -0.55
C LYS A 52 -6.10 -8.47 -1.28
N SER A 53 -5.40 -9.32 -2.04
CA SER A 53 -4.29 -8.88 -2.90
C SER A 53 -4.75 -7.87 -3.95
N ILE A 54 -3.89 -6.92 -4.29
CA ILE A 54 -4.04 -6.06 -5.48
C ILE A 54 -3.73 -6.84 -6.76
N HIS A 55 -4.27 -6.39 -7.89
CA HIS A 55 -3.99 -6.93 -9.23
C HIS A 55 -2.88 -6.17 -9.98
N GLU A 56 -2.63 -4.93 -9.57
CA GLU A 56 -1.69 -4.01 -10.21
C GLU A 56 -1.17 -3.01 -9.16
N GLY A 57 0.07 -2.55 -9.31
CA GLY A 57 0.67 -1.53 -8.46
C GLY A 57 -0.07 -0.19 -8.50
N LEU A 58 0.08 0.58 -7.43
CA LEU A 58 -0.66 1.80 -7.14
C LEU A 58 -0.07 3.03 -7.85
N THR A 59 1.24 3.06 -8.05
CA THR A 59 1.96 4.18 -8.66
C THR A 59 1.96 4.14 -10.18
N LYS A 60 2.05 5.33 -10.79
CA LYS A 60 2.19 5.53 -12.23
C LYS A 60 3.57 5.06 -12.70
N LYS A 61 3.70 4.81 -14.01
CA LYS A 61 4.98 4.50 -14.71
C LYS A 61 5.67 3.19 -14.33
N LEU A 62 4.94 2.21 -13.79
CA LEU A 62 5.48 0.86 -13.61
C LEU A 62 5.46 0.08 -14.93
N ASN A 63 6.61 -0.46 -15.34
CA ASN A 63 6.71 -1.44 -16.41
C ASN A 63 6.15 -2.80 -15.97
N LYS A 64 6.05 -3.76 -16.90
CA LYS A 64 5.45 -5.07 -16.65
C LYS A 64 6.14 -5.85 -15.51
N GLU A 65 7.46 -5.80 -15.41
CA GLU A 65 8.23 -6.52 -14.38
C GLU A 65 8.13 -5.81 -13.02
N GLN A 66 8.22 -4.49 -12.99
CA GLN A 66 7.97 -3.66 -11.80
C GLN A 66 6.56 -3.89 -11.26
N ASN A 67 5.56 -4.01 -12.12
CA ASN A 67 4.19 -4.25 -11.71
C ASN A 67 4.02 -5.62 -11.05
N LYS A 68 4.67 -6.67 -11.57
CA LYS A 68 4.70 -7.99 -10.90
C LYS A 68 5.32 -7.90 -9.51
N LYS A 69 6.42 -7.15 -9.37
CA LYS A 69 7.08 -6.90 -8.08
C LYS A 69 6.18 -6.12 -7.14
N ALA A 70 5.49 -5.07 -7.62
CA ALA A 70 4.53 -4.31 -6.83
C ALA A 70 3.40 -5.18 -6.25
N VAL A 71 2.85 -6.08 -7.07
CA VAL A 71 1.82 -7.03 -6.61
C VAL A 71 2.37 -8.02 -5.58
N LEU A 72 3.62 -8.48 -5.75
CA LEU A 72 4.29 -9.34 -4.78
C LEU A 72 4.58 -8.61 -3.46
N LEU A 73 5.09 -7.38 -3.52
CA LEU A 73 5.32 -6.50 -2.38
C LEU A 73 4.04 -6.34 -1.54
N PHE A 74 2.90 -6.13 -2.18
CA PHE A 74 1.64 -6.02 -1.46
C PHE A 74 1.27 -7.31 -0.72
N LYS A 75 1.47 -8.48 -1.34
CA LYS A 75 1.25 -9.78 -0.67
C LYS A 75 2.18 -9.96 0.52
N ASN A 76 3.43 -9.50 0.40
CA ASN A 76 4.38 -9.53 1.50
C ASN A 76 3.97 -8.57 2.62
N ILE A 77 3.43 -7.39 2.30
CA ILE A 77 2.88 -6.48 3.32
C ILE A 77 1.74 -7.18 4.08
N LEU A 78 0.82 -7.86 3.38
CA LEU A 78 -0.26 -8.62 4.02
C LEU A 78 0.28 -9.76 4.90
N GLY A 79 1.32 -10.47 4.45
CA GLY A 79 1.97 -11.54 5.21
C GLY A 79 2.66 -11.01 6.46
N PHE A 80 3.43 -9.93 6.33
CA PHE A 80 4.15 -9.30 7.43
C PHE A 80 3.20 -8.77 8.51
N THR A 81 2.14 -8.08 8.09
CA THR A 81 1.12 -7.52 9.00
C THR A 81 0.26 -8.55 9.69
N GLY A 82 0.18 -9.77 9.16
CA GLY A 82 -0.72 -10.83 9.64
C GLY A 82 -2.13 -10.75 9.06
N ASP A 83 -2.39 -9.80 8.15
CA ASP A 83 -3.65 -9.72 7.39
C ASP A 83 -3.84 -10.95 6.49
N LYS A 84 -2.74 -11.62 6.13
CA LYS A 84 -2.73 -12.92 5.49
C LYS A 84 -1.84 -13.88 6.28
N SER A 85 -2.39 -15.04 6.64
CA SER A 85 -1.61 -16.09 7.31
C SER A 85 -0.51 -16.62 6.40
N VAL A 86 0.73 -16.52 6.88
CA VAL A 86 1.94 -17.05 6.23
C VAL A 86 2.82 -17.71 7.29
N PRO A 87 3.57 -18.78 6.97
CA PRO A 87 4.42 -19.46 7.95
C PRO A 87 5.52 -18.56 8.54
N TYR A 88 6.07 -17.64 7.75
CA TYR A 88 7.21 -16.80 8.15
C TYR A 88 6.97 -15.31 7.86
N PRO A 89 6.19 -14.60 8.71
CA PRO A 89 5.88 -13.18 8.49
C PRO A 89 7.12 -12.27 8.42
N HIS A 90 8.16 -12.56 9.20
CA HIS A 90 9.39 -11.76 9.22
C HIS A 90 10.13 -11.76 7.88
N MET A 91 10.11 -12.89 7.16
CA MET A 91 10.72 -13.01 5.83
C MET A 91 10.06 -12.06 4.82
N CYS A 92 8.74 -11.89 4.89
CA CYS A 92 8.03 -10.92 4.07
C CYS A 92 8.53 -9.48 4.31
N GLY A 93 8.77 -9.12 5.57
CA GLY A 93 9.32 -7.82 5.95
C GLY A 93 10.73 -7.60 5.36
N THR A 94 11.61 -8.58 5.54
CA THR A 94 12.97 -8.55 4.98
C THR A 94 12.95 -8.42 3.45
N GLU A 95 12.10 -9.17 2.76
CA GLU A 95 11.99 -9.12 1.30
C GLU A 95 11.55 -7.72 0.82
N ILE A 96 10.59 -7.08 1.50
CA ILE A 96 10.16 -5.72 1.18
C ILE A 96 11.34 -4.74 1.25
N LEU A 97 12.13 -4.81 2.33
CA LEU A 97 13.29 -3.94 2.52
C LEU A 97 14.38 -4.21 1.48
N LEU A 98 14.70 -5.48 1.21
CA LEU A 98 15.70 -5.87 0.19
C LEU A 98 15.30 -5.40 -1.21
N VAL A 99 14.01 -5.47 -1.56
CA VAL A 99 13.51 -4.94 -2.83
C VAL A 99 13.67 -3.43 -2.87
N GLY A 100 13.34 -2.70 -1.79
CA GLY A 100 13.51 -1.24 -1.74
C GLY A 100 14.97 -0.77 -1.84
N ILE A 101 15.90 -1.55 -1.27
CA ILE A 101 17.35 -1.31 -1.40
C ILE A 101 17.80 -1.55 -2.84
N SER A 102 17.41 -2.69 -3.42
CA SER A 102 17.91 -3.14 -4.73
C SER A 102 17.22 -2.47 -5.93
N HIS A 103 16.01 -1.92 -5.73
CA HIS A 103 15.18 -1.31 -6.77
C HIS A 103 14.65 0.05 -6.27
N PRO A 104 15.47 1.11 -6.32
CA PRO A 104 15.07 2.44 -5.84
C PRO A 104 13.81 3.00 -6.51
N ASP A 105 13.56 2.60 -7.75
CA ASP A 105 12.37 2.88 -8.56
C ASP A 105 11.06 2.32 -7.96
N LEU A 106 11.14 1.34 -7.05
CA LEU A 106 9.97 0.77 -6.36
C LEU A 106 9.74 1.36 -4.97
N ARG A 107 10.59 2.28 -4.48
CA ARG A 107 10.45 2.86 -3.15
C ARG A 107 9.14 3.62 -2.98
N ASP A 108 8.76 4.43 -3.96
CA ASP A 108 7.49 5.16 -3.96
C ASP A 108 6.29 4.21 -3.89
N GLU A 109 6.35 3.08 -4.59
CA GLU A 109 5.32 2.04 -4.52
C GLU A 109 5.26 1.39 -3.13
N ILE A 110 6.40 1.07 -2.53
CA ILE A 110 6.47 0.51 -1.17
C ILE A 110 5.83 1.47 -0.17
N TYR A 111 6.20 2.76 -0.21
CA TYR A 111 5.63 3.78 0.67
C TYR A 111 4.13 3.94 0.45
N ALA A 112 3.69 4.03 -0.81
CA ALA A 112 2.28 4.12 -1.16
C ALA A 112 1.46 2.94 -0.59
N GLN A 113 1.95 1.70 -0.75
CA GLN A 113 1.27 0.52 -0.25
C GLN A 113 1.24 0.44 1.27
N ILE A 114 2.33 0.80 1.97
CA ILE A 114 2.38 0.84 3.43
C ILE A 114 1.38 1.89 3.96
N LEU A 115 1.39 3.10 3.38
CA LEU A 115 0.46 4.17 3.76
C LEU A 115 -0.99 3.75 3.53
N LYS A 116 -1.31 3.19 2.36
CA LYS A 116 -2.63 2.61 2.07
C LYS A 116 -3.09 1.64 3.16
N GLN A 117 -2.23 0.71 3.58
CA GLN A 117 -2.56 -0.28 4.59
C GLN A 117 -2.62 0.28 6.02
N LEU A 118 -2.05 1.47 6.28
CA LEU A 118 -2.20 2.18 7.56
C LEU A 118 -3.56 2.89 7.64
N LEU A 119 -4.07 3.39 6.50
CA LEU A 119 -5.29 4.19 6.48
C LEU A 119 -6.52 3.33 6.72
N ASN A 120 -7.32 3.74 7.71
CA ASN A 120 -8.53 3.05 8.14
C ASN A 120 -8.31 1.58 8.54
N ASN A 121 -7.10 1.23 8.98
CA ASN A 121 -6.80 -0.09 9.51
C ASN A 121 -7.23 -0.18 10.98
N LYS A 122 -8.23 -1.02 11.25
CA LYS A 122 -8.82 -1.19 12.59
C LYS A 122 -8.08 -2.22 13.45
N VAL A 123 -7.06 -2.89 12.89
CA VAL A 123 -6.31 -3.94 13.58
C VAL A 123 -5.03 -3.35 14.15
N ASP A 124 -5.00 -3.12 15.46
CA ASP A 124 -3.88 -2.43 16.13
C ASP A 124 -2.53 -3.12 15.89
N VAL A 125 -2.49 -4.46 15.96
CA VAL A 125 -1.27 -5.25 15.70
C VAL A 125 -0.77 -5.05 14.26
N SER A 126 -1.69 -5.02 13.29
CA SER A 126 -1.38 -4.78 11.86
C SER A 126 -0.78 -3.39 11.69
N ARG A 127 -1.39 -2.36 12.29
CA ARG A 127 -0.85 -0.98 12.29
C ARG A 127 0.54 -0.88 12.90
N LEU A 128 0.77 -1.48 14.07
CA LEU A 128 2.06 -1.44 14.74
C LEU A 128 3.16 -2.07 13.88
N ARG A 129 2.85 -3.16 13.19
CA ARG A 129 3.78 -3.77 12.23
C ARG A 129 4.04 -2.83 11.04
N LEU A 130 3.01 -2.24 10.45
CA LEU A 130 3.18 -1.28 9.34
C LEU A 130 4.03 -0.06 9.74
N GLN A 131 3.82 0.49 10.93
CA GLN A 131 4.63 1.60 11.46
C GLN A 131 6.10 1.19 11.61
N LYS A 132 6.37 0.01 12.16
CA LYS A 132 7.74 -0.54 12.23
C LYS A 132 8.35 -0.72 10.84
N LEU A 133 7.60 -1.26 9.89
CA LEU A 133 8.05 -1.44 8.51
C LEU A 133 8.37 -0.10 7.84
N LEU A 134 7.52 0.91 8.03
CA LEU A 134 7.75 2.25 7.51
C LEU A 134 9.05 2.86 8.06
N ILE A 135 9.28 2.76 9.37
CA ILE A 135 10.50 3.26 10.01
C ILE A 135 11.74 2.55 9.46
N MET A 136 11.70 1.23 9.30
CA MET A 136 12.81 0.47 8.71
C MET A 136 13.04 0.85 7.24
N ALA A 137 11.97 1.05 6.46
CA ALA A 137 12.06 1.43 5.05
C ALA A 137 12.67 2.82 4.86
N LEU A 138 12.41 3.77 5.77
CA LEU A 138 13.01 5.10 5.76
C LEU A 138 14.53 5.11 6.03
N GLN A 139 15.07 4.01 6.55
CA GLN A 139 16.50 3.85 6.85
C GLN A 139 17.28 3.18 5.71
N CYS A 140 16.60 2.83 4.59
CA CYS A 140 17.13 2.07 3.45
C CYS A 140 17.20 2.93 2.16
#